data_AF-A0A9E5I689-F1
#
_entry.id   AF-A0A9E5I689-F1
#
_cell.length_a   1.000
_cell.length_b   1.000
_cell.length_c   1.000
_cell.angle_alpha   90.00
_cell.angle_beta   90.00
_cell.angle_gamma   90.00
#
_symmetry.space_group_name_H-M   'P 1'
#
loop_
_entity.id
_entity.type
_entity.pdbx_description
1 polymer ?
#
loop_
_entity_poly.entity_id
_entity_poly.type
_entity_poly.pdbx_seq_one_letter_code
_entity_poly.pdbx_strand_id
1 'polypeptide(L)'
;MAFSAPSFTLTNALNVRTNGGFLATIENQNASGTLTLSGLSDKLALSAVSGGALTANSAISGSGELLKVGAGTVTLSGANTHSGMNTLSGGVLLLGNDSALGSNKLLIDFNDATAKTLAASGSATRTIANNLEIYNDLTLGQASVNTGSLILNGAVALGNEANLTRQITVADGTSHTFGGVISGLRGIVKKGTGTLTLGGNNTFSGANYLVEGTTLLTSATGAGTGIQYLGETSGSGSATLAVGGSGLTVGNAITVRTGSSGTKKIDAVNTTGTTTLSGNLTLDAGATLAATNGGGLNLGGSTLTFGNTMILAVTNSSDVSIGNQLVTSGDALIAKRGTGTLILTNGSNYGDMRYDLYEGKLQVGAIGNLGQASTYKGNKLYFNGGTLKITDNLDLAANNGISLGAGGGTIEVDSGKVLTVREYISDGSATGVSFFKTGAG
;
A
#
# COMPACT_ATOMS: atom_id res chain seq x y z
N MET A 1 -44.36 -6.01 28.43
CA MET A 1 -43.67 -6.55 29.62
C MET A 1 -42.30 -7.01 29.13
N ALA A 2 -41.24 -6.28 29.49
CA ALA A 2 -39.90 -6.58 29.05
C ALA A 2 -39.41 -7.85 29.79
N PHE A 3 -39.15 -8.92 29.04
CA PHE A 3 -38.43 -10.06 29.61
C PHE A 3 -36.95 -9.71 29.66
N SER A 4 -36.51 -9.27 30.84
CA SER A 4 -35.10 -9.35 31.24
C SER A 4 -34.70 -10.83 31.17
N ALA A 5 -33.85 -11.19 30.22
CA ALA A 5 -33.29 -12.53 30.16
C ALA A 5 -32.35 -12.71 31.37
N PRO A 6 -32.54 -13.75 32.21
CA PRO A 6 -31.60 -14.04 33.27
C PRO A 6 -30.24 -14.39 32.63
N SER A 7 -29.19 -13.69 33.04
CA SER A 7 -27.81 -14.06 32.75
C SER A 7 -27.54 -15.44 33.35
N PHE A 8 -27.47 -16.47 32.50
CA PHE A 8 -27.01 -17.79 32.91
C PHE A 8 -25.48 -17.73 32.99
N THR A 9 -24.85 -18.13 34.09
CA THR A 9 -23.39 -18.35 34.12
C THR A 9 -23.17 -19.86 34.07
N LEU A 10 -22.73 -20.38 32.93
CA LEU A 10 -22.38 -21.81 32.80
C LEU A 10 -20.94 -21.99 33.28
N THR A 11 -20.77 -22.30 34.56
CA THR A 11 -19.50 -22.72 35.16
C THR A 11 -19.41 -24.24 35.10
N ASN A 12 -18.32 -24.76 34.52
CA ASN A 12 -17.93 -26.16 34.31
C ASN A 12 -18.26 -26.77 32.93
N ALA A 13 -17.16 -26.99 32.19
CA ALA A 13 -16.96 -28.03 31.18
C ALA A 13 -18.21 -28.54 30.47
N LEU A 14 -18.74 -27.75 29.55
CA LEU A 14 -19.70 -28.25 28.58
C LEU A 14 -18.95 -29.14 27.56
N ASN A 15 -18.92 -30.46 27.81
CA ASN A 15 -18.71 -31.42 26.73
C ASN A 15 -19.96 -31.36 25.83
N VAL A 16 -19.96 -30.46 24.84
CA VAL A 16 -20.96 -30.49 23.76
C VAL A 16 -20.66 -31.72 22.90
N ARG A 17 -21.24 -32.88 23.27
CA ARG A 17 -21.33 -34.05 22.39
C ARG A 17 -22.63 -33.97 21.63
N THR A 18 -22.62 -33.50 20.40
CA THR A 18 -23.79 -33.57 19.52
C THR A 18 -23.84 -34.94 18.85
N ASN A 19 -24.80 -35.78 19.21
CA ASN A 19 -25.06 -37.01 18.47
C ASN A 19 -26.15 -36.70 17.42
N GLY A 20 -25.74 -36.28 16.23
CA GLY A 20 -26.61 -36.02 15.08
C GLY A 20 -27.23 -34.61 15.00
N GLY A 21 -26.87 -33.85 13.95
CA GLY A 21 -27.77 -32.91 13.28
C GLY A 21 -28.15 -31.58 13.95
N PHE A 22 -27.44 -31.10 14.97
CA PHE A 22 -27.80 -29.85 15.65
C PHE A 22 -26.70 -28.77 15.58
N LEU A 23 -27.07 -27.60 15.06
CA LEU A 23 -26.31 -26.35 15.16
C LEU A 23 -26.39 -25.86 16.61
N ALA A 24 -25.44 -26.23 17.46
CA ALA A 24 -25.38 -25.69 18.82
C ALA A 24 -24.91 -24.22 18.76
N THR A 25 -25.83 -23.26 18.86
CA THR A 25 -25.46 -21.85 18.97
C THR A 25 -25.12 -21.53 20.43
N ILE A 26 -23.88 -21.12 20.69
CA ILE A 26 -23.51 -20.48 21.96
C ILE A 26 -23.71 -18.97 21.76
N GLU A 27 -24.75 -18.39 22.36
CA GLU A 27 -25.04 -16.96 22.30
C GLU A 27 -24.59 -16.25 23.58
N ASN A 28 -23.69 -15.28 23.46
CA ASN A 28 -23.39 -14.25 24.47
C ASN A 28 -23.04 -14.76 25.89
N GLN A 29 -21.99 -15.59 26.00
CA GLN A 29 -21.52 -16.16 27.28
C GLN A 29 -19.97 -16.13 27.38
N ASN A 30 -19.41 -16.15 28.59
CA ASN A 30 -17.98 -16.38 28.80
C ASN A 30 -17.76 -17.88 29.03
N ALA A 31 -17.29 -18.62 28.01
CA ALA A 31 -17.07 -20.05 28.14
C ALA A 31 -15.78 -20.31 28.95
N SER A 32 -15.92 -21.05 30.06
CA SER A 32 -14.79 -21.50 30.90
C SER A 32 -14.76 -23.04 30.97
N GLY A 33 -13.62 -23.65 30.63
CA GLY A 33 -13.44 -25.11 30.51
C GLY A 33 -13.09 -25.57 29.09
N THR A 34 -12.46 -26.74 28.95
CA THR A 34 -12.06 -27.33 27.65
C THR A 34 -13.29 -27.62 26.78
N LEU A 35 -13.36 -27.02 25.57
CA LEU A 35 -14.38 -27.29 24.57
C LEU A 35 -13.86 -28.37 23.60
N THR A 36 -14.44 -29.57 23.63
CA THR A 36 -14.05 -30.65 22.70
C THR A 36 -15.12 -30.81 21.62
N LEU A 37 -14.75 -30.57 20.35
CA LEU A 37 -15.56 -30.76 19.15
C LEU A 37 -15.37 -32.18 18.58
N SER A 38 -15.75 -33.20 19.35
CA SER A 38 -15.68 -34.61 18.90
C SER A 38 -17.06 -35.19 18.62
N GLY A 39 -17.19 -35.97 17.55
CA GLY A 39 -18.44 -36.63 17.15
C GLY A 39 -19.45 -35.75 16.41
N LEU A 40 -19.07 -34.54 16.00
CA LEU A 40 -19.91 -33.68 15.16
C LEU A 40 -19.95 -34.20 13.71
N SER A 41 -21.15 -34.48 13.20
CA SER A 41 -21.39 -34.66 11.76
C SER A 41 -21.54 -33.32 11.01
N ASP A 42 -21.69 -32.21 11.77
CA ASP A 42 -22.00 -30.84 11.30
C ASP A 42 -21.06 -29.78 11.94
N LYS A 43 -21.41 -28.49 11.79
CA LYS A 43 -20.63 -27.33 12.25
C LYS A 43 -21.06 -26.84 13.64
N LEU A 44 -20.13 -26.40 14.49
CA LEU A 44 -20.44 -25.62 15.69
C LEU A 44 -20.55 -24.13 15.33
N ALA A 45 -21.73 -23.55 15.53
CA ALA A 45 -21.94 -22.12 15.34
C ALA A 45 -21.64 -21.33 16.63
N LEU A 46 -20.67 -20.43 16.57
CA LEU A 46 -20.40 -19.44 17.60
C LEU A 46 -21.02 -18.12 17.16
N SER A 47 -22.06 -17.68 17.89
CA SER A 47 -22.81 -16.47 17.55
C SER A 47 -22.67 -15.43 18.65
N ALA A 48 -22.31 -14.21 18.27
CA ALA A 48 -22.46 -13.05 19.14
C ALA A 48 -23.39 -12.05 18.45
N VAL A 49 -24.42 -11.59 19.17
CA VAL A 49 -25.33 -10.54 18.70
C VAL A 49 -24.61 -9.20 18.65
N SER A 50 -25.19 -8.20 17.96
CA SER A 50 -24.62 -6.85 17.93
C SER A 50 -24.36 -6.32 19.34
N GLY A 51 -23.13 -5.86 19.60
CA GLY A 51 -22.68 -5.41 20.93
C GLY A 51 -22.37 -6.52 21.94
N GLY A 52 -22.65 -7.78 21.62
CA GLY A 52 -22.31 -8.94 22.44
C GLY A 52 -20.88 -9.46 22.21
N ALA A 53 -20.35 -10.16 23.21
CA ALA A 53 -19.03 -10.80 23.15
C ALA A 53 -19.09 -12.23 23.70
N LEU A 54 -18.39 -13.15 23.04
CA LEU A 54 -18.19 -14.53 23.48
C LEU A 54 -16.69 -14.83 23.49
N THR A 55 -16.16 -15.28 24.63
CA THR A 55 -14.74 -15.65 24.75
C THR A 55 -14.62 -17.14 25.03
N ALA A 56 -13.84 -17.83 24.18
CA ALA A 56 -13.40 -19.20 24.39
C ALA A 56 -11.98 -19.17 24.98
N ASN A 57 -11.89 -19.30 26.32
CA ASN A 57 -10.63 -19.17 27.05
C ASN A 57 -9.74 -20.42 26.97
N SER A 58 -10.34 -21.60 26.81
CA SER A 58 -9.63 -22.89 26.77
C SER A 58 -9.43 -23.39 25.35
N ALA A 59 -8.51 -24.33 25.18
CA ALA A 59 -8.26 -24.98 23.90
C ALA A 59 -9.52 -25.70 23.37
N ILE A 60 -9.76 -25.53 22.07
CA ILE A 60 -10.76 -26.23 21.27
C ILE A 60 -10.05 -27.37 20.53
N SER A 61 -10.59 -28.58 20.58
CA SER A 61 -10.00 -29.78 19.95
C SER A 61 -11.05 -30.61 19.19
N GLY A 62 -10.63 -31.61 18.40
CA GLY A 62 -11.54 -32.50 17.66
C GLY A 62 -11.69 -32.17 16.17
N SER A 63 -12.60 -32.84 15.48
CA SER A 63 -12.71 -32.76 14.01
C SER A 63 -13.84 -31.85 13.49
N GLY A 64 -14.68 -31.31 14.39
CA GLY A 64 -15.81 -30.45 14.02
C GLY A 64 -15.38 -29.10 13.46
N GLU A 65 -16.26 -28.50 12.63
CA GLU A 65 -16.05 -27.16 12.06
C GLU A 65 -16.44 -26.05 13.05
N LEU A 66 -15.80 -24.89 12.94
CA LEU A 66 -16.16 -23.67 13.65
C LEU A 66 -16.77 -22.66 12.68
N LEU A 67 -17.95 -22.16 13.01
CA LEU A 67 -18.67 -21.14 12.23
C LEU A 67 -18.94 -19.92 13.10
N LYS A 68 -18.28 -18.79 12.82
CA LYS A 68 -18.58 -17.50 13.44
C LYS A 68 -19.70 -16.80 12.68
N VAL A 69 -20.83 -16.59 13.36
CA VAL A 69 -22.00 -15.84 12.85
C VAL A 69 -22.35 -14.67 13.79
N GLY A 70 -23.32 -13.86 13.37
CA GLY A 70 -23.78 -12.69 14.12
C GLY A 70 -22.79 -11.51 14.07
N ALA A 71 -23.30 -10.30 14.34
CA ALA A 71 -22.53 -9.06 14.19
C ALA A 71 -21.54 -8.78 15.34
N GLY A 72 -21.65 -9.47 16.47
CA GLY A 72 -20.79 -9.27 17.65
C GLY A 72 -19.42 -9.93 17.55
N THR A 73 -18.73 -9.96 18.69
CA THR A 73 -17.33 -10.41 18.79
C THR A 73 -17.20 -11.82 19.36
N VAL A 74 -16.39 -12.66 18.75
CA VAL A 74 -15.91 -13.93 19.34
C VAL A 74 -14.41 -13.89 19.50
N THR A 75 -13.91 -14.24 20.68
CA THR A 75 -12.48 -14.34 20.98
C THR A 75 -12.09 -15.80 21.17
N LEU A 76 -11.11 -16.27 20.39
CA LEU A 76 -10.48 -17.57 20.54
C LEU A 76 -9.12 -17.39 21.23
N SER A 77 -9.09 -17.56 22.56
CA SER A 77 -7.87 -17.33 23.37
C SER A 77 -6.99 -18.58 23.52
N GLY A 78 -7.58 -19.77 23.36
CA GLY A 78 -6.87 -21.04 23.50
C GLY A 78 -5.94 -21.37 22.35
N ALA A 79 -4.91 -22.18 22.63
CA ALA A 79 -4.13 -22.87 21.59
C ALA A 79 -4.95 -24.06 21.07
N ASN A 80 -5.68 -23.85 19.98
CA ASN A 80 -6.65 -24.81 19.48
C ASN A 80 -5.97 -25.89 18.64
N THR A 81 -6.50 -27.11 18.69
CA THR A 81 -6.02 -28.29 17.97
C THR A 81 -7.10 -28.94 17.12
N HIS A 82 -8.25 -28.27 16.94
CA HIS A 82 -9.30 -28.79 16.05
C HIS A 82 -8.83 -28.81 14.59
N SER A 83 -9.34 -29.78 13.85
CA SER A 83 -8.98 -30.03 12.44
C SER A 83 -10.11 -29.72 11.46
N GLY A 84 -11.30 -29.36 11.94
CA GLY A 84 -12.39 -28.90 11.08
C GLY A 84 -12.16 -27.49 10.54
N MET A 85 -12.90 -27.13 9.50
CA MET A 85 -12.81 -25.82 8.84
C MET A 85 -13.22 -24.70 9.80
N ASN A 86 -12.57 -23.53 9.68
CA ASN A 86 -13.04 -22.29 10.32
C ASN A 86 -13.78 -21.45 9.27
N THR A 87 -14.96 -20.94 9.60
CA THR A 87 -15.73 -20.04 8.73
C THR A 87 -16.08 -18.77 9.48
N LEU A 88 -15.71 -17.61 8.94
CA LEU A 88 -16.14 -16.30 9.39
C LEU A 88 -17.28 -15.80 8.48
N SER A 89 -18.51 -15.87 8.97
CA SER A 89 -19.72 -15.44 8.27
C SER A 89 -20.18 -14.03 8.64
N GLY A 90 -19.77 -13.53 9.81
CA GLY A 90 -20.09 -12.17 10.25
C GLY A 90 -19.42 -11.71 11.53
N GLY A 91 -19.40 -10.41 11.74
CA GLY A 91 -18.92 -9.76 12.95
C GLY A 91 -17.40 -9.82 13.11
N VAL A 92 -16.94 -9.85 14.36
CA VAL A 92 -15.51 -9.80 14.72
C VAL A 92 -15.04 -11.14 15.26
N LEU A 93 -13.92 -11.66 14.73
CA LEU A 93 -13.18 -12.79 15.26
C LEU A 93 -11.82 -12.31 15.79
N LEU A 94 -11.60 -12.47 17.09
CA LEU A 94 -10.36 -12.13 17.78
C LEU A 94 -9.50 -13.38 18.02
N LEU A 95 -8.24 -13.30 17.64
CA LEU A 95 -7.26 -14.36 17.81
C LEU A 95 -6.36 -14.03 19.00
N GLY A 96 -6.54 -14.73 20.12
CA GLY A 96 -5.71 -14.57 21.32
C GLY A 96 -4.45 -15.43 21.34
N ASN A 97 -4.31 -16.33 20.39
CA ASN A 97 -3.19 -17.27 20.29
C ASN A 97 -2.80 -17.49 18.81
N ASP A 98 -1.54 -17.85 18.56
CA ASP A 98 -1.04 -18.14 17.22
C ASP A 98 -1.68 -19.40 16.60
N SER A 99 -2.12 -20.35 17.45
CA SER A 99 -2.89 -21.55 17.07
C SER A 99 -4.39 -21.39 17.30
N ALA A 100 -4.92 -20.15 17.39
CA ALA A 100 -6.33 -19.90 17.69
C ALA A 100 -7.31 -20.49 16.66
N LEU A 101 -6.88 -20.77 15.42
CA LEU A 101 -7.73 -21.35 14.38
C LEU A 101 -7.55 -22.87 14.23
N GLY A 102 -6.78 -23.52 15.10
CA GLY A 102 -6.48 -24.93 14.92
C GLY A 102 -5.58 -25.17 13.70
N SER A 103 -5.77 -26.30 13.01
CA SER A 103 -4.87 -26.74 11.93
C SER A 103 -5.39 -26.54 10.51
N ASN A 104 -6.68 -26.21 10.34
CA ASN A 104 -7.31 -26.10 9.01
C ASN A 104 -7.44 -24.64 8.53
N LYS A 105 -7.87 -24.42 7.29
CA LYS A 105 -8.06 -23.09 6.70
C LYS A 105 -9.15 -22.25 7.38
N LEU A 106 -9.07 -20.94 7.18
CA LEU A 106 -10.13 -19.98 7.47
C LEU A 106 -10.82 -19.54 6.18
N LEU A 107 -12.12 -19.77 6.10
CA LEU A 107 -13.00 -19.30 5.04
C LEU A 107 -13.69 -18.00 5.48
N ILE A 108 -13.52 -16.93 4.71
CA ILE A 108 -14.32 -15.70 4.77
C ILE A 108 -15.45 -15.90 3.76
N ASP A 109 -16.63 -16.35 4.21
CA ASP A 109 -17.67 -16.83 3.30
C ASP A 109 -18.36 -15.70 2.50
N PHE A 110 -19.23 -16.07 1.55
CA PHE A 110 -19.91 -15.15 0.66
C PHE A 110 -21.00 -14.27 1.31
N ASN A 111 -21.33 -14.47 2.59
CA ASN A 111 -22.47 -13.79 3.21
C ASN A 111 -22.23 -12.27 3.26
N ASP A 112 -22.97 -11.46 2.51
CA ASP A 112 -22.74 -10.01 2.44
C ASP A 112 -23.46 -9.21 3.52
N ALA A 113 -24.34 -9.84 4.30
CA ALA A 113 -25.22 -9.15 5.24
C ALA A 113 -24.46 -8.49 6.42
N THR A 114 -23.23 -8.93 6.71
CA THR A 114 -22.44 -8.38 7.82
C THR A 114 -20.96 -8.27 7.48
N ALA A 115 -20.33 -7.19 7.95
CA ALA A 115 -18.90 -7.02 7.88
C ALA A 115 -18.18 -8.16 8.61
N LYS A 116 -17.03 -8.56 8.07
CA LYS A 116 -16.17 -9.61 8.62
C LYS A 116 -14.86 -8.99 9.04
N THR A 117 -14.56 -9.08 10.33
CA THR A 117 -13.33 -8.53 10.90
C THR A 117 -12.53 -9.66 11.52
N LEU A 118 -11.25 -9.75 11.16
CA LEU A 118 -10.26 -10.60 11.81
C LEU A 118 -9.24 -9.69 12.52
N ALA A 119 -8.99 -9.91 13.80
CA ALA A 119 -8.01 -9.11 14.55
C ALA A 119 -7.28 -9.95 15.61
N ALA A 120 -6.10 -9.50 16.03
CA ALA A 120 -5.43 -10.07 17.19
C ALA A 120 -6.15 -9.61 18.47
N SER A 121 -6.27 -10.48 19.48
CA SER A 121 -6.75 -10.04 20.80
C SER A 121 -5.64 -9.27 21.52
N GLY A 122 -5.91 -8.03 21.92
CA GLY A 122 -4.93 -7.13 22.54
C GLY A 122 -3.95 -6.49 21.54
N SER A 123 -2.80 -6.02 22.03
CA SER A 123 -1.78 -5.33 21.23
C SER A 123 -0.63 -6.24 20.77
N ALA A 124 -0.64 -7.51 21.18
CA ALA A 124 0.41 -8.46 20.81
C ALA A 124 0.24 -8.93 19.35
N THR A 125 1.34 -9.00 18.62
CA THR A 125 1.38 -9.61 17.28
C THR A 125 0.96 -11.07 17.35
N ARG A 126 0.19 -11.52 16.35
CA ARG A 126 -0.20 -12.92 16.17
C ARG A 126 0.26 -13.44 14.83
N THR A 127 0.92 -14.59 14.85
CA THR A 127 1.36 -15.28 13.64
C THR A 127 0.47 -16.48 13.39
N ILE A 128 -0.29 -16.42 12.31
CA ILE A 128 -1.30 -17.41 11.97
C ILE A 128 -0.83 -18.19 10.74
N ALA A 129 -0.62 -19.49 10.90
CA ALA A 129 -0.11 -20.36 9.83
C ALA A 129 -1.22 -20.88 8.91
N ASN A 130 -2.48 -20.76 9.31
CA ASN A 130 -3.63 -21.28 8.56
C ASN A 130 -3.74 -20.60 7.19
N ASN A 131 -4.09 -21.39 6.17
CA ASN A 131 -4.46 -20.84 4.86
C ASN A 131 -5.77 -20.05 4.97
N LEU A 132 -5.94 -19.04 4.13
CA LEU A 132 -7.14 -18.22 4.06
C LEU A 132 -7.81 -18.37 2.69
N GLU A 133 -9.11 -18.63 2.70
CA GLU A 133 -9.97 -18.47 1.54
C GLU A 133 -10.81 -17.23 1.78
N ILE A 134 -10.41 -16.12 1.18
CA ILE A 134 -11.18 -14.89 1.25
C ILE A 134 -12.20 -15.01 0.14
N TYR A 135 -13.51 -15.13 0.44
CA TYR A 135 -14.64 -15.15 -0.52
C TYR A 135 -15.60 -13.94 -0.42
N ASN A 136 -15.34 -13.01 0.51
CA ASN A 136 -15.99 -11.71 0.61
C ASN A 136 -14.96 -10.64 1.02
N ASP A 137 -15.40 -9.42 1.30
CA ASP A 137 -14.57 -8.36 1.86
C ASP A 137 -14.13 -8.71 3.29
N LEU A 138 -12.94 -8.26 3.66
CA LEU A 138 -12.32 -8.56 4.95
C LEU A 138 -11.75 -7.28 5.57
N THR A 139 -12.10 -7.05 6.84
CA THR A 139 -11.42 -6.06 7.68
C THR A 139 -10.36 -6.77 8.53
N LEU A 140 -9.17 -6.21 8.59
CA LEU A 140 -8.08 -6.61 9.45
C LEU A 140 -7.87 -5.54 10.54
N GLY A 141 -7.79 -5.98 11.79
CA GLY A 141 -7.63 -5.11 12.95
C GLY A 141 -8.92 -4.40 13.39
N GLN A 142 -8.84 -3.69 14.51
CA GLN A 142 -9.92 -2.82 15.02
C GLN A 142 -9.36 -1.45 15.40
N ALA A 143 -10.10 -0.38 15.05
CA ALA A 143 -9.61 1.00 15.07
C ALA A 143 -9.08 1.54 16.41
N SER A 144 -9.46 0.96 17.56
CA SER A 144 -9.15 1.54 18.88
C SER A 144 -8.84 0.53 19.99
N VAL A 145 -9.02 -0.77 19.72
CA VAL A 145 -8.72 -1.88 20.62
C VAL A 145 -8.21 -3.02 19.76
N ASN A 146 -7.50 -4.01 20.32
CA ASN A 146 -7.12 -5.21 19.55
C ASN A 146 -6.25 -4.88 18.31
N THR A 147 -5.26 -3.99 18.52
CA THR A 147 -4.37 -3.43 17.50
C THR A 147 -3.12 -4.25 17.25
N GLY A 148 -3.06 -5.48 17.79
CA GLY A 148 -1.95 -6.38 17.53
C GLY A 148 -1.86 -6.73 16.04
N SER A 149 -0.66 -6.69 15.49
CA SER A 149 -0.43 -7.04 14.09
C SER A 149 -0.80 -8.50 13.81
N LEU A 150 -1.58 -8.73 12.75
CA LEU A 150 -1.76 -10.07 12.18
C LEU A 150 -0.68 -10.34 11.13
N ILE A 151 0.04 -11.45 11.31
CA ILE A 151 0.96 -12.02 10.31
C ILE A 151 0.33 -13.34 9.84
N LEU A 152 -0.22 -13.33 8.63
CA LEU A 152 -0.99 -14.42 8.04
C LEU A 152 -0.08 -15.16 7.04
N ASN A 153 0.60 -16.21 7.51
CA ASN A 153 1.66 -16.90 6.76
C ASN A 153 1.14 -18.02 5.86
N GLY A 154 -0.09 -18.48 6.07
CA GLY A 154 -0.72 -19.43 5.16
C GLY A 154 -0.98 -18.81 3.78
N ALA A 155 -1.18 -19.68 2.77
CA ALA A 155 -1.58 -19.25 1.44
C ALA A 155 -2.95 -18.55 1.49
N VAL A 156 -3.13 -17.54 0.64
CA VAL A 156 -4.38 -16.78 0.54
C VAL A 156 -4.98 -17.01 -0.85
N ALA A 157 -6.22 -17.48 -0.91
CA ALA A 157 -7.00 -17.54 -2.14
C ALA A 157 -8.03 -16.41 -2.15
N LEU A 158 -8.04 -15.60 -3.21
CA LEU A 158 -9.03 -14.54 -3.43
C LEU A 158 -10.27 -15.03 -4.18
N GLY A 159 -10.28 -16.28 -4.67
CA GLY A 159 -11.40 -16.87 -5.42
C GLY A 159 -11.46 -16.50 -6.90
N ASN A 160 -12.39 -17.13 -7.63
CA ASN A 160 -12.52 -17.06 -9.10
C ASN A 160 -13.94 -16.71 -9.60
N GLU A 161 -14.84 -16.25 -8.72
CA GLU A 161 -16.20 -15.80 -9.08
C GLU A 161 -16.20 -14.49 -9.93
N ALA A 162 -17.36 -13.97 -10.31
CA ALA A 162 -17.48 -12.86 -11.28
C ALA A 162 -16.95 -11.46 -10.83
N ASN A 163 -17.01 -11.10 -9.55
CA ASN A 163 -16.42 -9.84 -9.07
C ASN A 163 -14.89 -9.88 -9.25
N LEU A 164 -14.27 -8.81 -9.76
CA LEU A 164 -12.85 -8.78 -10.07
C LEU A 164 -11.95 -8.35 -8.89
N THR A 165 -12.54 -7.98 -7.74
CA THR A 165 -11.78 -7.47 -6.60
C THR A 165 -12.30 -7.96 -5.26
N ARG A 166 -11.47 -7.83 -4.22
CA ARG A 166 -11.84 -7.95 -2.81
C ARG A 166 -11.36 -6.79 -1.99
N GLN A 167 -12.24 -6.21 -1.18
CA GLN A 167 -11.84 -5.16 -0.27
C GLN A 167 -11.13 -5.77 0.93
N ILE A 168 -9.91 -5.27 1.18
CA ILE A 168 -9.15 -5.55 2.39
C ILE A 168 -8.97 -4.22 3.12
N THR A 169 -9.66 -4.05 4.24
CA THR A 169 -9.59 -2.85 5.05
C THR A 169 -8.63 -3.06 6.22
N VAL A 170 -7.59 -2.26 6.35
CA VAL A 170 -6.71 -2.25 7.54
C VAL A 170 -7.13 -1.10 8.44
N ALA A 171 -7.96 -1.41 9.43
CA ALA A 171 -8.78 -0.41 10.14
C ALA A 171 -8.08 0.24 11.34
N ASP A 172 -6.98 -0.33 11.82
CA ASP A 172 -6.35 0.02 13.10
C ASP A 172 -5.15 0.96 13.00
N GLY A 173 -4.83 1.42 11.79
CA GLY A 173 -3.66 2.25 11.53
C GLY A 173 -2.32 1.52 11.71
N THR A 174 -2.34 0.22 12.03
CA THR A 174 -1.12 -0.59 12.21
C THR A 174 -0.75 -1.31 10.91
N SER A 175 0.23 -2.21 10.99
CA SER A 175 0.63 -3.06 9.88
C SER A 175 0.11 -4.48 10.04
N HIS A 176 -0.47 -5.03 8.98
CA HIS A 176 -0.86 -6.43 8.88
C HIS A 176 -0.25 -7.04 7.62
N THR A 177 0.12 -8.32 7.69
CA THR A 177 0.91 -8.99 6.66
C THR A 177 0.20 -10.21 6.13
N PHE A 178 0.04 -10.29 4.81
CA PHE A 178 -0.15 -11.56 4.10
C PHE A 178 1.24 -12.08 3.73
N GLY A 179 1.76 -13.02 4.51
CA GLY A 179 3.10 -13.59 4.35
C GLY A 179 3.16 -14.73 3.33
N GLY A 180 2.07 -15.49 3.19
CA GLY A 180 1.96 -16.55 2.20
C GLY A 180 1.68 -16.05 0.78
N VAL A 181 1.70 -16.97 -0.19
CA VAL A 181 1.34 -16.69 -1.59
C VAL A 181 -0.14 -16.36 -1.69
N ILE A 182 -0.47 -15.24 -2.33
CA ILE A 182 -1.81 -14.83 -2.70
C ILE A 182 -2.09 -15.27 -4.15
N SER A 183 -3.23 -15.92 -4.37
CA SER A 183 -3.64 -16.51 -5.65
C SER A 183 -5.10 -16.22 -6.00
N GLY A 184 -5.49 -16.48 -7.26
CA GLY A 184 -6.85 -16.30 -7.77
C GLY A 184 -6.94 -15.22 -8.86
N LEU A 185 -8.11 -15.07 -9.47
CA LEU A 185 -8.28 -14.15 -10.60
C LEU A 185 -8.56 -12.69 -10.21
N ARG A 186 -8.79 -12.42 -8.92
CA ARG A 186 -9.13 -11.09 -8.40
C ARG A 186 -7.92 -10.29 -7.98
N GLY A 187 -8.10 -8.98 -7.89
CA GLY A 187 -7.17 -8.09 -7.21
C GLY A 187 -7.72 -7.60 -5.88
N ILE A 188 -6.96 -6.71 -5.23
CA ILE A 188 -7.25 -6.22 -3.89
C ILE A 188 -7.63 -4.74 -3.94
N VAL A 189 -8.72 -4.37 -3.26
CA VAL A 189 -9.05 -2.97 -2.93
C VAL A 189 -8.59 -2.73 -1.50
N LYS A 190 -7.43 -2.08 -1.32
CA LYS A 190 -6.85 -1.79 -0.01
C LYS A 190 -7.41 -0.49 0.56
N LYS A 191 -8.20 -0.56 1.63
CA LYS A 191 -8.75 0.58 2.39
C LYS A 191 -8.19 0.68 3.81
N GLY A 192 -8.54 1.76 4.52
CA GLY A 192 -8.15 2.03 5.90
C GLY A 192 -6.72 2.55 6.00
N THR A 193 -6.44 3.33 7.04
CA THR A 193 -5.22 4.12 7.19
C THR A 193 -3.95 3.29 7.42
N GLY A 194 -4.09 2.03 7.84
CA GLY A 194 -2.95 1.17 8.14
C GLY A 194 -2.25 0.60 6.90
N THR A 195 -1.22 -0.20 7.15
CA THR A 195 -0.38 -0.84 6.13
C THR A 195 -0.80 -2.28 5.90
N LEU A 196 -1.07 -2.65 4.64
CA LEU A 196 -1.14 -4.04 4.21
C LEU A 196 0.16 -4.45 3.54
N THR A 197 0.91 -5.35 4.17
CA THR A 197 2.13 -5.92 3.62
C THR A 197 1.81 -7.16 2.79
N LEU A 198 2.21 -7.16 1.53
CA LEU A 198 2.15 -8.30 0.62
C LEU A 198 3.54 -8.95 0.55
N GLY A 199 3.72 -9.97 1.40
CA GLY A 199 5.01 -10.59 1.66
C GLY A 199 5.40 -11.71 0.69
N GLY A 200 4.40 -12.46 0.21
CA GLY A 200 4.60 -13.60 -0.68
C GLY A 200 4.97 -13.22 -2.12
N ASN A 201 5.46 -14.22 -2.88
CA ASN A 201 5.56 -14.13 -4.34
C ASN A 201 4.18 -14.42 -4.92
N ASN A 202 3.39 -13.39 -5.18
CA ASN A 202 1.97 -13.54 -5.44
C ASN A 202 1.68 -13.82 -6.92
N THR A 203 0.60 -14.57 -7.18
CA THR A 203 0.20 -15.06 -8.52
C THR A 203 -1.20 -14.63 -8.93
N PHE A 204 -1.89 -13.85 -8.10
CA PHE A 204 -3.21 -13.34 -8.46
C PHE A 204 -3.14 -12.32 -9.60
N SER A 205 -4.17 -12.27 -10.44
CA SER A 205 -4.12 -11.55 -11.72
C SER A 205 -4.98 -10.29 -11.81
N GLY A 206 -5.92 -10.07 -10.90
CA GLY A 206 -6.77 -8.89 -10.95
C GLY A 206 -6.04 -7.62 -10.52
N ALA A 207 -6.56 -6.47 -10.94
CA ALA A 207 -5.98 -5.17 -10.64
C ALA A 207 -6.12 -4.80 -9.15
N ASN A 208 -5.12 -4.11 -8.62
CA ASN A 208 -5.10 -3.64 -7.24
C ASN A 208 -5.49 -2.17 -7.20
N TYR A 209 -6.31 -1.81 -6.22
CA TYR A 209 -6.78 -0.46 -5.97
C TYR A 209 -6.33 -0.04 -4.57
N LEU A 210 -5.37 0.87 -4.51
CA LEU A 210 -4.86 1.42 -3.27
C LEU A 210 -5.65 2.69 -2.96
N VAL A 211 -6.57 2.57 -2.02
CA VAL A 211 -7.56 3.61 -1.72
C VAL A 211 -7.08 4.53 -0.62
N GLU A 212 -6.61 3.93 0.46
CA GLU A 212 -6.20 4.60 1.67
C GLU A 212 -5.12 3.78 2.39
N GLY A 213 -4.24 4.50 3.09
CA GLY A 213 -3.13 3.92 3.83
C GLY A 213 -2.02 3.46 2.89
N THR A 214 -1.34 2.39 3.30
CA THR A 214 -0.16 1.89 2.59
C THR A 214 -0.36 0.45 2.15
N THR A 215 0.04 0.13 0.93
CA THR A 215 0.37 -1.24 0.52
C THR A 215 1.88 -1.35 0.44
N LEU A 216 2.47 -2.25 1.22
CA LEU A 216 3.90 -2.51 1.23
C LEU A 216 4.21 -3.80 0.49
N LEU A 217 5.03 -3.72 -0.56
CA LEU A 217 5.55 -4.87 -1.27
C LEU A 217 6.95 -5.23 -0.74
N THR A 218 7.16 -6.50 -0.42
CA THR A 218 8.48 -7.01 -0.01
C THR A 218 9.02 -8.10 -0.94
N SER A 219 8.36 -8.33 -2.08
CA SER A 219 8.79 -9.24 -3.14
C SER A 219 8.55 -8.63 -4.52
N ALA A 220 9.27 -9.12 -5.53
CA ALA A 220 9.19 -8.62 -6.91
C ALA A 220 7.80 -8.82 -7.56
N THR A 221 7.11 -9.90 -7.19
CA THR A 221 5.74 -10.20 -7.65
C THR A 221 4.71 -9.99 -6.55
N GLY A 222 5.03 -9.20 -5.52
CA GLY A 222 4.18 -9.00 -4.35
C GLY A 222 2.80 -8.41 -4.69
N ALA A 223 2.69 -7.67 -5.78
CA ALA A 223 1.42 -7.10 -6.22
C ALA A 223 0.63 -7.98 -7.21
N GLY A 224 1.05 -9.23 -7.43
CA GLY A 224 0.48 -10.09 -8.47
C GLY A 224 0.84 -9.59 -9.87
N THR A 225 0.02 -9.90 -10.88
CA THR A 225 0.26 -9.49 -12.28
C THR A 225 -0.58 -8.29 -12.73
N GLY A 226 -1.57 -7.87 -11.93
CA GLY A 226 -2.49 -6.78 -12.27
C GLY A 226 -1.88 -5.38 -12.17
N ILE A 227 -2.55 -4.40 -12.79
CA ILE A 227 -2.22 -2.97 -12.69
C ILE A 227 -2.39 -2.49 -11.24
N GLN A 228 -1.58 -1.53 -10.81
CA GLN A 228 -1.73 -0.82 -9.54
C GLN A 228 -2.42 0.53 -9.77
N TYR A 229 -3.63 0.69 -9.25
CA TYR A 229 -4.35 1.96 -9.24
C TYR A 229 -4.15 2.67 -7.90
N LEU A 230 -3.48 3.81 -7.91
CA LEU A 230 -3.26 4.62 -6.70
C LEU A 230 -4.31 5.70 -6.59
N GLY A 231 -5.00 5.71 -5.46
CA GLY A 231 -6.07 6.65 -5.15
C GLY A 231 -7.45 6.18 -5.49
N GLU A 232 -8.46 6.74 -4.84
CA GLU A 232 -9.88 6.58 -5.21
C GLU A 232 -10.37 7.63 -6.18
N THR A 233 -11.50 7.32 -6.83
CA THR A 233 -12.24 8.22 -7.72
C THR A 233 -13.07 9.28 -6.99
N SER A 234 -13.02 9.33 -5.66
CA SER A 234 -13.61 10.37 -4.81
C SER A 234 -12.99 10.35 -3.40
N GLY A 235 -13.31 11.35 -2.55
CA GLY A 235 -12.92 11.38 -1.14
C GLY A 235 -11.58 12.07 -0.88
N SER A 236 -10.98 11.78 0.29
CA SER A 236 -9.74 12.42 0.78
C SER A 236 -8.67 11.44 1.25
N GLY A 237 -8.88 10.14 1.05
CA GLY A 237 -7.93 9.09 1.45
C GLY A 237 -6.59 9.24 0.73
N SER A 238 -5.51 9.22 1.51
CA SER A 238 -4.14 9.19 0.97
C SER A 238 -3.72 7.75 0.72
N ALA A 239 -3.16 7.48 -0.46
CA ALA A 239 -2.77 6.14 -0.90
C ALA A 239 -1.27 6.08 -1.17
N THR A 240 -0.58 5.14 -0.53
CA THR A 240 0.86 4.90 -0.69
C THR A 240 1.13 3.49 -1.20
N LEU A 241 1.82 3.38 -2.32
CA LEU A 241 2.52 2.15 -2.72
C LEU A 241 3.96 2.23 -2.21
N ALA A 242 4.33 1.37 -1.28
CA ALA A 242 5.68 1.29 -0.73
C ALA A 242 6.36 -0.02 -1.17
N VAL A 243 7.68 0.02 -1.39
CA VAL A 243 8.49 -1.15 -1.74
C VAL A 243 9.71 -1.24 -0.82
N GLY A 244 9.82 -2.31 -0.03
CA GLY A 244 10.73 -2.41 1.11
C GLY A 244 11.90 -3.39 0.99
N GLY A 245 12.04 -4.12 -0.11
CA GLY A 245 13.18 -5.03 -0.32
C GLY A 245 14.34 -4.38 -1.06
N SER A 246 15.58 -4.75 -0.72
CA SER A 246 16.79 -4.26 -1.40
C SER A 246 16.82 -4.72 -2.86
N GLY A 247 16.96 -3.78 -3.80
CA GLY A 247 17.14 -4.11 -5.22
C GLY A 247 15.92 -4.72 -5.92
N LEU A 248 14.71 -4.63 -5.33
CA LEU A 248 13.51 -5.23 -5.91
C LEU A 248 13.15 -4.57 -7.25
N THR A 249 12.77 -5.39 -8.22
CA THR A 249 12.16 -4.94 -9.47
C THR A 249 10.69 -5.34 -9.52
N VAL A 250 9.79 -4.36 -9.60
CA VAL A 250 8.33 -4.58 -9.68
C VAL A 250 7.87 -4.23 -11.09
N GLY A 251 7.27 -5.20 -11.79
CA GLY A 251 6.90 -5.09 -13.20
C GLY A 251 5.49 -4.56 -13.47
N ASN A 252 4.68 -4.36 -12.42
CA ASN A 252 3.31 -3.90 -12.58
C ASN A 252 3.27 -2.48 -13.17
N ALA A 253 2.38 -2.24 -14.13
CA ALA A 253 2.03 -0.88 -14.53
C ALA A 253 1.31 -0.17 -13.37
N ILE A 254 1.48 1.14 -13.28
CA ILE A 254 0.92 1.97 -12.22
C ILE A 254 0.12 3.11 -12.85
N THR A 255 -1.08 3.34 -12.34
CA THR A 255 -1.92 4.48 -12.71
C THR A 255 -2.30 5.25 -11.45
N VAL A 256 -1.90 6.51 -11.36
CA VAL A 256 -2.33 7.42 -10.30
C VAL A 256 -3.63 8.08 -10.76
N ARG A 257 -4.73 7.79 -10.07
CA ARG A 257 -6.10 8.17 -10.47
C ARG A 257 -6.50 9.56 -9.95
N THR A 258 -7.36 10.25 -10.70
CA THR A 258 -8.13 11.41 -10.25
C THR A 258 -9.18 11.04 -9.20
N GLY A 259 -9.70 12.06 -8.51
CA GLY A 259 -10.91 11.95 -7.69
C GLY A 259 -10.66 12.23 -6.21
N SER A 260 -9.75 11.48 -5.58
CA SER A 260 -9.38 11.72 -4.19
C SER A 260 -8.44 12.93 -4.04
N SER A 261 -8.70 13.79 -3.06
CA SER A 261 -7.83 14.92 -2.67
C SER A 261 -6.62 14.51 -1.82
N GLY A 262 -6.58 13.27 -1.33
CA GLY A 262 -5.46 12.76 -0.54
C GLY A 262 -4.20 12.54 -1.38
N THR A 263 -3.04 12.52 -0.72
CA THR A 263 -1.74 12.31 -1.38
C THR A 263 -1.67 10.95 -2.04
N LYS A 264 -1.16 10.90 -3.27
CA LYS A 264 -0.84 9.65 -3.98
C LYS A 264 0.67 9.48 -4.00
N LYS A 265 1.19 8.49 -3.28
CA LYS A 265 2.64 8.34 -3.06
C LYS A 265 3.13 7.00 -3.57
N ILE A 266 4.28 7.03 -4.24
CA ILE A 266 5.11 5.86 -4.55
C ILE A 266 6.42 6.03 -3.78
N ASP A 267 6.76 5.05 -2.94
CA ASP A 267 7.88 5.15 -2.02
C ASP A 267 8.80 3.94 -2.08
N ALA A 268 10.08 4.18 -2.32
CA ALA A 268 11.14 3.21 -2.06
C ALA A 268 11.56 3.34 -0.58
N VAL A 269 11.18 2.33 0.21
CA VAL A 269 11.45 2.28 1.66
C VAL A 269 12.58 1.31 2.01
N ASN A 270 13.30 0.81 1.00
CA ASN A 270 14.51 0.01 1.18
C ASN A 270 15.65 0.85 1.78
N THR A 271 16.49 0.22 2.59
CA THR A 271 17.63 0.88 3.25
C THR A 271 18.91 0.88 2.42
N THR A 272 19.00 -0.05 1.46
CA THR A 272 20.13 -0.21 0.54
C THR A 272 19.64 -0.67 -0.83
N GLY A 273 20.48 -0.53 -1.85
CA GLY A 273 20.15 -0.88 -3.23
C GLY A 273 19.11 0.06 -3.85
N THR A 274 18.68 -0.26 -5.08
CA THR A 274 17.72 0.57 -5.83
C THR A 274 16.48 -0.25 -6.15
N THR A 275 15.33 0.20 -5.66
CA THR A 275 14.03 -0.32 -6.10
C THR A 275 13.79 0.10 -7.54
N THR A 276 13.45 -0.81 -8.44
CA THR A 276 13.08 -0.51 -9.82
C THR A 276 11.61 -0.79 -10.08
N LEU A 277 10.90 0.19 -10.63
CA LEU A 277 9.54 0.02 -11.16
C LEU A 277 9.65 -0.06 -12.68
N SER A 278 9.54 -1.26 -13.24
CA SER A 278 9.75 -1.51 -14.68
C SER A 278 8.47 -1.48 -15.51
N GLY A 279 7.30 -1.37 -14.85
CA GLY A 279 6.04 -1.07 -15.54
C GLY A 279 5.93 0.41 -15.94
N ASN A 280 5.07 0.69 -16.91
CA ASN A 280 4.73 2.08 -17.26
C ASN A 280 4.00 2.77 -16.11
N LEU A 281 4.21 4.07 -15.98
CA LEU A 281 3.54 4.92 -14.99
C LEU A 281 2.67 5.96 -15.71
N THR A 282 1.41 6.06 -15.32
CA THR A 282 0.44 7.05 -15.81
C THR A 282 -0.03 7.90 -14.66
N LEU A 283 0.03 9.23 -14.83
CA LEU A 283 -0.40 10.21 -13.84
C LEU A 283 -1.66 10.93 -14.35
N ASP A 284 -2.83 10.46 -13.92
CA ASP A 284 -4.08 11.19 -14.11
C ASP A 284 -4.33 12.18 -12.97
N ALA A 285 -3.54 12.14 -11.89
CA ALA A 285 -3.52 13.13 -10.83
C ALA A 285 -2.09 13.39 -10.35
N GLY A 286 -1.93 14.45 -9.55
CA GLY A 286 -0.66 14.76 -8.89
C GLY A 286 -0.18 13.60 -8.00
N ALA A 287 1.13 13.35 -8.03
CA ALA A 287 1.76 12.24 -7.33
C ALA A 287 3.05 12.67 -6.62
N THR A 288 3.45 11.89 -5.61
CA THR A 288 4.71 12.04 -4.91
C THR A 288 5.56 10.79 -5.12
N LEU A 289 6.80 10.98 -5.59
CA LEU A 289 7.84 9.97 -5.56
C LEU A 289 8.75 10.20 -4.36
N ALA A 290 9.10 9.14 -3.67
CA ALA A 290 10.02 9.18 -2.55
C ALA A 290 10.98 7.99 -2.56
N ALA A 291 12.14 8.23 -1.96
CA ALA A 291 13.16 7.24 -1.63
C ALA A 291 13.64 7.62 -0.23
N THR A 292 12.86 7.19 0.78
CA THR A 292 12.90 7.80 2.12
C THR A 292 13.97 7.19 3.04
N ASN A 293 14.36 5.93 2.85
CA ASN A 293 15.13 5.17 3.86
C ASN A 293 16.59 4.86 3.51
N GLY A 294 17.18 5.49 2.49
CA GLY A 294 18.60 5.31 2.15
C GLY A 294 18.83 4.59 0.82
N GLY A 295 17.94 3.66 0.44
CA GLY A 295 17.94 3.06 -0.88
C GLY A 295 17.36 3.97 -1.96
N GLY A 296 17.74 3.74 -3.22
CA GLY A 296 17.25 4.53 -4.36
C GLY A 296 15.93 4.03 -4.94
N LEU A 297 15.30 4.86 -5.75
CA LEU A 297 14.16 4.51 -6.61
C LEU A 297 14.54 4.71 -8.07
N ASN A 298 14.22 3.77 -8.94
CA ASN A 298 14.37 3.87 -10.38
C ASN A 298 13.02 3.61 -11.05
N LEU A 299 12.51 4.58 -11.80
CA LEU A 299 11.42 4.35 -12.74
C LEU A 299 12.05 3.90 -14.06
N GLY A 300 11.94 2.60 -14.34
CA GLY A 300 12.59 1.92 -15.47
C GLY A 300 11.63 1.39 -16.53
N GLY A 301 10.36 1.81 -16.49
CA GLY A 301 9.39 1.46 -17.52
C GLY A 301 9.64 2.18 -18.85
N SER A 302 8.82 1.90 -19.86
CA SER A 302 8.96 2.55 -21.18
C SER A 302 8.53 4.01 -21.11
N THR A 303 7.38 4.29 -20.50
CA THR A 303 6.80 5.64 -20.46
C THR A 303 6.38 6.06 -19.05
N LEU A 304 6.54 7.36 -18.78
CA LEU A 304 5.92 8.09 -17.68
C LEU A 304 5.01 9.13 -18.33
N THR A 305 3.71 8.86 -18.33
CA THR A 305 2.72 9.68 -19.00
C THR A 305 2.06 10.62 -18.01
N PHE A 306 2.07 11.92 -18.32
CA PHE A 306 1.36 12.95 -17.59
C PHE A 306 0.03 13.25 -18.29
N GLY A 307 -1.07 13.19 -17.55
CA GLY A 307 -2.35 13.74 -17.98
C GLY A 307 -2.31 15.27 -18.06
N ASN A 308 -3.47 15.90 -18.20
CA ASN A 308 -3.55 17.36 -18.34
C ASN A 308 -3.29 18.09 -17.01
N THR A 309 -2.25 18.93 -16.96
CA THR A 309 -1.85 19.71 -15.77
C THR A 309 -1.52 18.83 -14.56
N MET A 310 -0.32 18.24 -14.58
CA MET A 310 0.14 17.31 -13.55
C MET A 310 1.35 17.83 -12.79
N ILE A 311 1.36 17.56 -11.48
CA ILE A 311 2.49 17.81 -10.60
C ILE A 311 3.03 16.48 -10.10
N LEU A 312 4.30 16.23 -10.37
CA LEU A 312 5.06 15.15 -9.76
C LEU A 312 6.04 15.73 -8.75
N ALA A 313 5.74 15.56 -7.46
CA ALA A 313 6.65 15.94 -6.39
C ALA A 313 7.69 14.84 -6.17
N VAL A 314 8.96 15.20 -6.04
CA VAL A 314 10.06 14.26 -5.72
C VAL A 314 10.65 14.67 -4.37
N THR A 315 10.26 13.93 -3.32
CA THR A 315 10.61 14.18 -1.91
C THR A 315 11.57 13.12 -1.40
N ASN A 316 12.74 13.06 -2.03
CA ASN A 316 13.70 11.98 -1.85
C ASN A 316 14.89 12.37 -0.95
N SER A 317 15.29 11.47 -0.06
CA SER A 317 16.54 11.57 0.70
C SER A 317 17.70 10.88 -0.04
N SER A 318 17.38 9.82 -0.78
CA SER A 318 18.30 9.08 -1.67
C SER A 318 17.95 9.30 -3.13
N ASP A 319 18.75 8.78 -4.06
CA ASP A 319 18.55 9.05 -5.47
C ASP A 319 17.24 8.48 -6.02
N VAL A 320 16.54 9.29 -6.82
CA VAL A 320 15.41 8.88 -7.65
C VAL A 320 15.84 9.04 -9.10
N SER A 321 15.85 7.96 -9.88
CA SER A 321 16.10 8.01 -11.32
C SER A 321 14.79 7.83 -12.10
N ILE A 322 14.64 8.57 -13.18
CA ILE A 322 13.58 8.39 -14.17
C ILE A 322 14.22 8.07 -15.52
N GLY A 323 14.16 6.80 -15.90
CA GLY A 323 14.58 6.27 -17.19
C GLY A 323 13.44 6.12 -18.20
N ASN A 324 12.19 6.21 -17.75
CA ASN A 324 11.03 6.29 -18.64
C ASN A 324 11.16 7.49 -19.60
N GLN A 325 10.62 7.33 -20.81
CA GLN A 325 10.31 8.47 -21.65
C GLN A 325 9.20 9.29 -20.98
N LEU A 326 9.47 10.56 -20.69
CA LEU A 326 8.45 11.48 -20.22
C LEU A 326 7.54 11.84 -21.39
N VAL A 327 6.23 11.68 -21.22
CA VAL A 327 5.23 11.99 -22.24
C VAL A 327 4.15 12.86 -21.63
N THR A 328 3.96 14.07 -22.14
CA THR A 328 2.87 14.95 -21.70
C THR A 328 2.01 15.41 -22.89
N SER A 329 0.72 15.60 -22.63
CA SER A 329 -0.25 16.20 -23.57
C SER A 329 -0.65 17.63 -23.19
N GLY A 330 -0.16 18.14 -22.06
CA GLY A 330 -0.41 19.49 -21.55
C GLY A 330 0.74 19.99 -20.67
N ASP A 331 0.45 20.94 -19.79
CA ASP A 331 1.45 21.44 -18.84
C ASP A 331 1.80 20.36 -17.81
N ALA A 332 3.07 19.99 -17.70
CA ALA A 332 3.53 19.04 -16.70
C ALA A 332 4.70 19.62 -15.91
N LEU A 333 4.65 19.44 -14.59
CA LEU A 333 5.60 20.01 -13.64
C LEU A 333 6.21 18.91 -12.77
N ILE A 334 7.54 18.89 -12.69
CA ILE A 334 8.28 18.07 -11.73
C ILE A 334 8.85 19.00 -10.66
N ALA A 335 8.38 18.84 -9.41
CA ALA A 335 8.83 19.62 -8.27
C ALA A 335 9.82 18.81 -7.43
N LYS A 336 11.09 19.20 -7.44
CA LYS A 336 12.15 18.59 -6.64
C LYS A 336 12.24 19.25 -5.27
N ARG A 337 11.94 18.50 -4.20
CA ARG A 337 11.78 19.01 -2.82
C ARG A 337 12.56 18.26 -1.73
N GLY A 338 13.20 17.13 -2.04
CA GLY A 338 14.05 16.40 -1.08
C GLY A 338 15.54 16.71 -1.23
N THR A 339 16.37 16.24 -0.29
CA THR A 339 17.83 16.48 -0.28
C THR A 339 18.62 15.62 -1.28
N GLY A 340 18.07 14.49 -1.73
CA GLY A 340 18.73 13.57 -2.65
C GLY A 340 18.79 14.09 -4.10
N THR A 341 19.25 13.24 -5.03
CA THR A 341 19.32 13.58 -6.47
C THR A 341 18.10 13.04 -7.21
N LEU A 342 17.48 13.85 -8.08
CA LEU A 342 16.60 13.39 -9.14
C LEU A 342 17.42 13.27 -10.42
N ILE A 343 17.51 12.09 -11.01
CA ILE A 343 18.35 11.80 -12.17
C ILE A 343 17.45 11.50 -13.37
N LEU A 344 17.50 12.33 -14.40
CA LEU A 344 16.81 12.08 -15.67
C LEU A 344 17.78 11.44 -16.66
N THR A 345 17.53 10.20 -17.05
CA THR A 345 18.46 9.45 -17.92
C THR A 345 17.94 9.33 -19.36
N ASN A 346 16.62 9.40 -19.58
CA ASN A 346 16.04 9.33 -20.91
C ASN A 346 16.30 10.61 -21.72
N GLY A 347 16.93 10.49 -22.89
CA GLY A 347 17.28 11.62 -23.76
C GLY A 347 16.23 12.00 -24.81
N SER A 348 15.04 11.37 -24.80
CA SER A 348 14.02 11.52 -25.85
C SER A 348 12.65 11.87 -25.26
N ASN A 349 12.63 12.74 -24.25
CA ASN A 349 11.40 13.15 -23.58
C ASN A 349 10.51 14.02 -24.50
N TYR A 350 9.21 13.71 -24.53
CA TYR A 350 8.22 14.34 -25.40
C TYR A 350 7.37 15.35 -24.62
N GLY A 351 7.35 16.59 -25.10
CA GLY A 351 6.57 17.67 -24.54
C GLY A 351 7.35 18.63 -23.65
N ASP A 352 6.66 19.69 -23.26
CA ASP A 352 7.25 20.83 -22.56
C ASP A 352 7.05 20.68 -21.03
N MET A 353 8.10 20.21 -20.36
CA MET A 353 8.12 19.95 -18.93
C MET A 353 8.73 21.14 -18.18
N ARG A 354 8.06 21.59 -17.12
CA ARG A 354 8.64 22.52 -16.13
C ARG A 354 9.27 21.74 -14.99
N TYR A 355 10.40 22.23 -14.49
CA TYR A 355 11.13 21.67 -13.36
C TYR A 355 11.30 22.75 -12.29
N ASP A 356 10.73 22.51 -11.12
CA ASP A 356 10.85 23.40 -9.95
C ASP A 356 11.83 22.79 -8.96
N LEU A 357 12.94 23.47 -8.71
CA LEU A 357 14.03 23.01 -7.85
C LEU A 357 13.98 23.76 -6.53
N TYR A 358 13.35 23.15 -5.53
CA TYR A 358 13.30 23.69 -4.17
C TYR A 358 14.50 23.24 -3.33
N GLU A 359 14.86 21.94 -3.41
CA GLU A 359 15.94 21.35 -2.61
C GLU A 359 16.68 20.23 -3.37
N GLY A 360 17.85 19.85 -2.86
CA GLY A 360 18.65 18.76 -3.45
C GLY A 360 19.07 19.04 -4.88
N LYS A 361 19.25 17.98 -5.68
CA LYS A 361 19.78 18.07 -7.04
C LYS A 361 18.82 17.55 -8.10
N LEU A 362 18.72 18.22 -9.23
CA LEU A 362 18.25 17.67 -10.51
C LEU A 362 19.49 17.42 -11.38
N GLN A 363 19.72 16.18 -11.81
CA GLN A 363 20.86 15.78 -12.64
C GLN A 363 20.44 15.49 -14.07
N VAL A 364 21.16 16.07 -15.03
CA VAL A 364 20.98 15.86 -16.48
C VAL A 364 22.32 15.77 -17.19
N GLY A 365 22.35 15.00 -18.28
CA GLY A 365 23.51 14.87 -19.17
C GLY A 365 23.23 15.33 -20.61
N ALA A 366 21.98 15.54 -20.99
CA ALA A 366 21.61 15.96 -22.33
C ALA A 366 20.37 16.85 -22.31
N ILE A 367 20.22 17.72 -23.30
CA ILE A 367 19.07 18.63 -23.38
C ILE A 367 17.75 17.88 -23.53
N GLY A 368 17.79 16.73 -24.20
CA GLY A 368 16.64 15.83 -24.33
C GLY A 368 16.15 15.25 -23.00
N ASN A 369 16.95 15.27 -21.93
CA ASN A 369 16.49 14.91 -20.58
C ASN A 369 15.43 15.88 -20.05
N LEU A 370 15.50 17.17 -20.44
CA LEU A 370 14.54 18.20 -20.02
C LEU A 370 13.33 18.31 -20.97
N GLY A 371 13.26 17.47 -22.00
CA GLY A 371 12.28 17.59 -23.09
C GLY A 371 12.52 18.83 -23.96
N GLN A 372 11.86 18.89 -25.12
CA GLN A 372 12.01 20.01 -26.05
C GLN A 372 10.80 20.94 -25.97
N ALA A 373 11.05 22.22 -25.64
CA ALA A 373 10.04 23.27 -25.76
C ALA A 373 10.03 23.81 -27.21
N SER A 374 8.86 23.84 -27.85
CA SER A 374 8.71 24.39 -29.21
C SER A 374 8.70 25.93 -29.25
N THR A 375 8.50 26.56 -28.09
CA THR A 375 8.47 28.02 -27.89
C THR A 375 9.14 28.38 -26.58
N TYR A 376 9.63 29.62 -26.44
CA TYR A 376 10.35 30.02 -25.23
C TYR A 376 9.52 29.92 -23.95
N LYS A 377 10.06 29.20 -22.96
CA LYS A 377 9.53 29.09 -21.61
C LYS A 377 10.53 29.66 -20.61
N GLY A 378 10.29 30.88 -20.16
CA GLY A 378 11.17 31.57 -19.22
C GLY A 378 11.39 30.82 -17.91
N ASN A 379 10.39 30.07 -17.45
CA ASN A 379 10.40 29.34 -16.18
C ASN A 379 10.48 27.83 -16.36
N LYS A 380 11.08 27.33 -17.45
CA LYS A 380 11.23 25.88 -17.64
C LYS A 380 12.05 25.26 -16.52
N LEU A 381 13.13 25.92 -16.15
CA LEU A 381 13.90 25.62 -14.94
C LEU A 381 13.62 26.74 -13.94
N TYR A 382 12.87 26.45 -12.89
CA TYR A 382 12.60 27.40 -11.83
C TYR A 382 13.38 26.99 -10.58
N PHE A 383 14.29 27.85 -10.13
CA PHE A 383 15.06 27.63 -8.91
C PHE A 383 14.43 28.38 -7.75
N ASN A 384 14.26 27.71 -6.62
CA ASN A 384 13.88 28.33 -5.36
C ASN A 384 14.65 27.66 -4.22
N GLY A 385 15.96 27.47 -4.43
CA GLY A 385 16.92 26.81 -3.56
C GLY A 385 17.81 25.80 -4.29
N GLY A 386 17.22 24.75 -4.85
CA GLY A 386 17.91 23.53 -5.30
C GLY A 386 19.01 23.71 -6.37
N THR A 387 19.62 22.59 -6.75
CA THR A 387 20.79 22.54 -7.66
C THR A 387 20.47 21.84 -8.97
N LEU A 388 20.87 22.42 -10.11
CA LEU A 388 20.95 21.72 -11.40
C LEU A 388 22.37 21.19 -11.58
N LYS A 389 22.52 19.86 -11.62
CA LYS A 389 23.79 19.17 -11.83
C LYS A 389 23.94 18.74 -13.29
N ILE A 390 25.04 19.12 -13.91
CA ILE A 390 25.38 18.86 -15.30
C ILE A 390 26.52 17.86 -15.38
N THR A 391 26.24 16.69 -15.98
CA THR A 391 27.20 15.58 -16.07
C THR A 391 27.80 15.41 -17.46
N ASP A 392 27.31 16.15 -18.47
CA ASP A 392 27.91 16.21 -19.80
C ASP A 392 27.75 17.60 -20.42
N ASN A 393 28.41 17.85 -21.55
CA ASN A 393 28.27 19.12 -22.27
C ASN A 393 26.80 19.39 -22.61
N LEU A 394 26.29 20.53 -22.17
CA LEU A 394 24.89 20.90 -22.31
C LEU A 394 24.75 22.31 -22.87
N ASP A 395 23.92 22.46 -23.89
CA ASP A 395 23.55 23.75 -24.45
C ASP A 395 22.05 24.00 -24.24
N LEU A 396 21.72 24.97 -23.38
CA LEU A 396 20.35 25.46 -23.16
C LEU A 396 20.01 26.46 -24.28
N ALA A 397 19.96 25.95 -25.53
CA ALA A 397 20.25 26.77 -26.71
C ALA A 397 19.10 27.62 -27.26
N ALA A 398 17.84 27.28 -26.98
CA ALA A 398 16.68 28.14 -27.20
C ALA A 398 15.47 27.46 -26.58
N ASN A 399 14.60 28.25 -25.96
CA ASN A 399 13.35 27.87 -25.32
C ASN A 399 13.38 27.27 -23.90
N ASN A 400 14.56 26.98 -23.35
CA ASN A 400 14.69 26.44 -21.98
C ASN A 400 15.17 27.55 -21.02
N GLY A 401 14.27 28.47 -20.68
CA GLY A 401 14.58 29.59 -19.79
C GLY A 401 14.77 29.17 -18.34
N ILE A 402 15.53 30.01 -17.63
CA ILE A 402 15.78 29.88 -16.19
C ILE A 402 15.12 31.04 -15.46
N SER A 403 14.34 30.73 -14.42
CA SER A 403 13.79 31.72 -13.50
C SER A 403 14.25 31.43 -12.07
N LEU A 404 14.49 32.49 -11.30
CA LEU A 404 14.87 32.43 -9.89
C LEU A 404 13.73 32.95 -9.00
N GLY A 405 13.39 32.18 -7.99
CA GLY A 405 12.54 32.55 -6.87
C GLY A 405 13.34 33.04 -5.68
N ALA A 406 12.66 33.36 -4.58
CA ALA A 406 13.24 33.93 -3.36
C ALA A 406 14.39 33.11 -2.74
N GLY A 407 14.41 31.79 -2.96
CA GLY A 407 15.46 30.90 -2.46
C GLY A 407 16.75 30.89 -3.31
N GLY A 408 16.78 31.57 -4.47
CA GLY A 408 17.91 31.51 -5.38
C GLY A 408 18.10 30.12 -6.01
N GLY A 409 19.33 29.77 -6.39
CA GLY A 409 19.64 28.47 -6.97
C GLY A 409 21.12 28.21 -7.18
N THR A 410 21.46 26.96 -7.51
CA THR A 410 22.83 26.55 -7.83
C THR A 410 22.90 25.80 -9.16
N ILE A 411 23.92 26.08 -9.96
CA ILE A 411 24.36 25.22 -11.07
C ILE A 411 25.65 24.53 -10.65
N GLU A 412 25.70 23.21 -10.75
CA GLU A 412 26.88 22.37 -10.54
C GLU A 412 27.29 21.75 -11.87
N VAL A 413 28.53 21.98 -12.33
CA VAL A 413 29.03 21.40 -13.59
C VAL A 413 30.24 20.51 -13.30
N ASP A 414 30.15 19.25 -13.72
CA ASP A 414 31.21 18.26 -13.54
C ASP A 414 32.50 18.66 -14.28
N SER A 415 33.64 18.17 -13.79
CA SER A 415 34.96 18.50 -14.34
C SER A 415 35.07 18.21 -15.83
N GLY A 416 35.56 19.18 -16.61
CA GLY A 416 35.74 19.07 -18.06
C GLY A 416 34.45 19.11 -18.88
N LYS A 417 33.32 19.45 -18.26
CA LYS A 417 32.03 19.65 -18.94
C LYS A 417 31.71 21.14 -19.03
N VAL A 418 30.93 21.52 -20.03
CA VAL A 418 30.51 22.91 -20.25
C VAL A 418 28.98 23.00 -20.26
N LEU A 419 28.44 23.94 -19.49
CA LEU A 419 27.06 24.39 -19.64
C LEU A 419 27.06 25.72 -20.41
N THR A 420 26.38 25.75 -21.55
CA THR A 420 26.07 26.99 -22.27
C THR A 420 24.64 27.41 -21.97
N VAL A 421 24.45 28.65 -21.51
CA VAL A 421 23.14 29.29 -21.32
C VAL A 421 23.03 30.43 -22.32
N ARG A 422 22.12 30.30 -23.29
CA ARG A 422 21.99 31.30 -24.38
C ARG A 422 20.94 32.37 -24.12
N GLU A 423 19.98 32.08 -23.25
CA GLU A 423 18.84 32.94 -22.93
C GLU A 423 19.02 33.65 -21.57
N TYR A 424 18.17 34.63 -21.30
CA TYR A 424 18.18 35.35 -20.03
C TYR A 424 17.83 34.46 -18.83
N ILE A 425 18.53 34.67 -17.72
CA ILE A 425 18.14 34.19 -16.41
C ILE A 425 17.30 35.29 -15.75
N SER A 426 16.02 35.03 -15.52
CA SER A 426 15.11 36.01 -14.94
C SER A 426 15.11 35.93 -13.41
N ASP A 427 15.43 37.02 -12.73
CA ASP A 427 15.20 37.15 -11.29
C ASP A 427 13.75 37.58 -11.05
N GLY A 428 12.94 36.68 -10.46
CA GLY A 428 11.56 36.95 -10.10
C GLY A 428 11.39 37.49 -8.68
N SER A 429 12.49 37.70 -7.94
CA SER A 429 12.46 38.21 -6.57
C SER A 429 12.35 39.74 -6.53
N ALA A 430 11.71 40.26 -5.48
CA ALA A 430 11.58 41.70 -5.28
C ALA A 430 12.88 42.35 -4.76
N THR A 431 13.83 41.56 -4.25
CA THR A 431 15.00 42.05 -3.48
C THR A 431 16.34 41.67 -4.09
N GLY A 432 16.35 40.97 -5.24
CA GLY A 432 17.55 40.30 -5.75
C GLY A 432 17.83 38.99 -5.02
N VAL A 433 18.26 37.96 -5.74
CA VAL A 433 18.65 36.66 -5.14
C VAL A 433 20.03 36.19 -5.58
N SER A 434 20.64 35.36 -4.74
CA SER A 434 21.93 34.73 -5.06
C SER A 434 21.74 33.57 -6.03
N PHE A 435 22.63 33.49 -7.02
CA PHE A 435 22.71 32.40 -7.96
C PHE A 435 24.15 31.92 -8.05
N PHE A 436 24.39 30.65 -7.70
CA PHE A 436 25.73 30.11 -7.51
C PHE A 436 26.12 29.17 -8.66
N LYS A 437 27.41 29.20 -9.02
CA LYS A 437 28.06 28.19 -9.84
C LYS A 437 29.06 27.42 -8.98
N THR A 438 28.95 26.09 -8.99
CA THR A 438 29.86 25.15 -8.31
C THR A 438 30.37 24.09 -9.30
N GLY A 439 31.29 23.22 -8.85
CA GLY A 439 31.92 22.23 -9.71
C GLY A 439 33.07 22.80 -10.56
N ALA A 440 33.92 21.92 -11.08
CA ALA A 440 35.19 22.27 -11.72
C ALA A 440 35.10 22.48 -13.25
N GLY A 441 33.94 22.23 -13.86
CA GLY A 441 33.68 22.51 -15.28
C GLY A 441 33.27 23.95 -15.56
#